data_AF-A0A062X2Q5-F1
#
_entry.id   AF-A0A062X2Q5-F1
#
_cell.length_a   1.000
_cell.length_b   1.000
_cell.length_c   1.000
_cell.angle_alpha   90.00
_cell.angle_beta   90.00
_cell.angle_gamma   90.00
#
_symmetry.space_group_name_H-M   'P 1'
#
loop_
_entity.id
_entity.type
_entity.pdbx_description
1 polymer ?
#
loop_
_entity_poly.entity_id
_entity_poly.type
_entity_poly.pdbx_seq_one_letter_code
_entity_poly.pdbx_strand_id
1 'polypeptide(L)' 'MVIRLICAGHTPQQAEQWAAGLDCWAGGTDEDGTAFACHVAGLWSMRAARSDSLAAQNRAALARSYAAWRLR' A
#
# COMPACT_ATOMS: atom_id res chain seq x y z
N MET A 1 -6.33 3.01 -2.43
CA MET A 1 -7.14 1.81 -2.76
C MET A 1 -6.27 0.56 -2.91
N VAL A 2 -5.03 0.67 -3.42
CA VAL A 2 -4.05 -0.45 -3.52
C VAL A 2 -3.98 -1.34 -2.26
N ILE A 3 -3.78 -0.78 -1.07
CA ILE A 3 -3.76 -1.56 0.18
C ILE A 3 -5.07 -2.33 0.42
N ARG A 4 -6.23 -1.77 0.06
CA ARG A 4 -7.52 -2.46 0.22
C ARG A 4 -7.66 -3.64 -0.74
N LEU A 5 -7.16 -3.52 -1.96
CA LEU A 5 -7.13 -4.62 -2.93
C LEU A 5 -6.18 -5.73 -2.47
N ILE A 6 -5.02 -5.36 -1.94
CA ILE A 6 -4.09 -6.33 -1.34
C ILE A 6 -4.74 -7.03 -0.14
N CYS A 7 -5.45 -6.30 0.73
CA CYS A 7 -6.23 -6.93 1.80
C CYS A 7 -7.32 -7.88 1.27
N ALA A 8 -7.85 -7.64 0.08
CA ALA A 8 -8.87 -8.49 -0.56
C ALA A 8 -8.26 -9.71 -1.29
N GLY A 9 -6.94 -9.89 -1.24
CA GLY A 9 -6.25 -11.05 -1.82
C GLY A 9 -5.62 -10.81 -3.20
N HIS A 10 -5.69 -9.58 -3.73
CA HIS A 10 -4.99 -9.25 -4.97
C HIS A 10 -3.50 -9.07 -4.75
N THR A 11 -2.69 -9.41 -5.76
CA THR A 11 -1.24 -9.17 -5.70
C THR A 11 -0.94 -7.65 -5.77
N PRO A 12 0.22 -7.20 -5.28
CA PRO A 12 0.67 -5.81 -5.47
C PRO A 12 0.59 -5.34 -6.92
N GLN A 13 1.04 -6.17 -7.86
CA GLN A 13 1.00 -5.88 -9.29
C GLN A 13 -0.44 -5.69 -9.81
N GLN A 14 -1.36 -6.58 -9.46
CA GLN A 14 -2.78 -6.45 -9.85
C GLN A 14 -3.40 -5.18 -9.27
N ALA A 15 -3.08 -4.86 -8.03
CA ALA A 15 -3.60 -3.68 -7.34
C ALA A 15 -3.10 -2.37 -7.97
N GLU A 16 -1.84 -2.31 -8.40
CA GLU A 16 -1.29 -1.17 -9.12
C GLU A 16 -1.81 -1.08 -10.56
N GLN A 17 -1.94 -2.19 -11.26
CA GLN A 17 -2.49 -2.20 -12.62
C GLN A 17 -3.93 -1.67 -12.65
N TRP A 18 -4.74 -2.04 -11.65
CA TRP A 18 -6.06 -1.44 -11.47
C TRP A 18 -5.97 0.06 -11.16
N ALA A 19 -5.02 0.47 -10.31
CA ALA A 19 -4.87 1.88 -9.94
C ALA A 19 -4.39 2.76 -11.10
N ALA A 20 -3.55 2.23 -11.99
CA ALA A 20 -3.07 2.91 -13.19
C ALA A 20 -4.21 3.25 -14.18
N GLY A 21 -5.36 2.58 -14.07
CA GLY A 21 -6.56 2.92 -14.85
C GLY A 21 -7.38 4.07 -14.27
N LEU A 22 -6.96 4.68 -13.16
CA LEU A 22 -7.65 5.82 -12.54
C LEU A 22 -6.96 7.14 -12.89
N ASP A 23 -7.75 8.14 -13.29
CA ASP A 23 -7.21 9.46 -13.65
C ASP A 23 -6.41 10.12 -12.51
N CYS A 24 -6.76 9.86 -11.25
CA CYS A 24 -6.03 10.41 -10.10
C CYS A 24 -4.66 9.78 -9.85
N TRP A 25 -4.31 8.72 -10.58
CA TRP A 25 -2.99 8.08 -10.59
C TRP A 25 -2.26 8.32 -11.92
N ALA A 26 -2.90 8.99 -12.89
CA ALA A 26 -2.29 9.33 -14.15
C ALA A 26 -1.15 10.34 -13.96
N GLY A 27 -0.05 10.16 -14.70
CA GLY A 27 1.10 11.07 -14.70
C GLY A 27 2.09 10.87 -13.54
N GLY A 28 1.85 9.93 -12.62
CA GLY A 28 2.83 9.52 -11.63
C GLY A 28 3.98 8.73 -12.27
N THR A 29 5.19 8.94 -11.75
CA THR A 29 6.37 8.15 -12.11
C THR A 29 6.41 6.83 -11.34
N ASP A 30 7.28 5.92 -11.75
CA ASP A 30 7.51 4.69 -10.98
C ASP A 30 8.06 4.98 -9.57
N GLU A 31 8.90 6.01 -9.44
CA GLU A 31 9.42 6.52 -8.17
C GLU A 31 8.31 7.03 -7.25
N ASP A 32 7.30 7.72 -7.80
CA ASP A 32 6.13 8.17 -7.04
C ASP A 32 5.34 6.98 -6.45
N GLY A 33 5.23 5.88 -7.20
CA GLY A 33 4.61 4.65 -6.72
C GLY A 33 5.37 4.03 -5.55
N THR A 34 6.69 4.00 -5.63
CA THR A 34 7.56 3.54 -4.53
C THR A 34 7.47 4.46 -3.32
N ALA A 35 7.51 5.78 -3.52
CA ALA A 35 7.36 6.77 -2.46
C ALA A 35 5.99 6.65 -1.76
N PHE A 36 4.92 6.47 -2.54
CA PHE A 36 3.58 6.20 -2.04
C PHE A 36 3.54 4.92 -1.18
N ALA A 37 4.13 3.82 -1.66
CA ALA A 37 4.17 2.56 -0.92
C ALA A 37 4.87 2.72 0.44
N CYS A 38 6.03 3.36 0.46
CA CYS A 38 6.77 3.68 1.69
C CYS A 38 5.97 4.58 2.64
N HIS A 39 5.34 5.63 2.12
CA HIS A 39 4.52 6.54 2.90
C HIS A 39 3.36 5.80 3.59
N VAL A 40 2.64 4.96 2.85
CA VAL A 40 1.49 4.22 3.37
C VAL A 40 1.91 3.13 4.37
N ALA A 41 3.07 2.50 4.18
CA ALA A 41 3.66 1.59 5.16
C ALA A 41 3.95 2.28 6.49
N GLY A 42 4.54 3.49 6.45
CA GLY A 42 4.77 4.31 7.63
C GLY A 42 3.46 4.73 8.32
N LEU A 43 2.50 5.21 7.54
CA LEU A 43 1.19 5.65 8.04
C LEU A 43 0.44 4.53 8.79
N TRP A 44 0.37 3.33 8.21
CA TRP A 44 -0.30 2.20 8.88
C TRP A 44 0.50 1.67 10.06
N SER A 45 1.84 1.70 10.00
CA SER A 45 2.69 1.37 11.15
C SER A 45 2.39 2.28 12.35
N MET A 46 2.27 3.58 12.12
CA MET A 46 1.95 4.56 13.14
C MET A 46 0.54 4.37 13.70
N ARG A 47 -0.45 4.07 12.85
CA ARG A 47 -1.81 3.74 13.29
C ARG A 47 -1.88 2.47 14.13
N ALA A 48 -1.15 1.42 13.73
CA ALA A 48 -1.08 0.18 14.49
C ALA A 48 -0.38 0.39 15.85
N ALA A 49 0.66 1.22 15.92
CA ALA A 49 1.32 1.54 17.18
C ALA A 49 0.42 2.33 18.17
N ARG A 50 -0.60 3.02 17.66
CA ARG A 50 -1.55 3.81 18.47
C ARG A 50 -2.86 3.08 18.77
N SER A 51 -3.02 1.83 18.34
CA SER A 51 -4.28 1.10 18.44
C SER A 51 -4.05 -0.38 18.69
N ASP A 52 -4.75 -0.95 19.67
CA ASP A 52 -4.78 -2.41 19.90
C ASP A 52 -5.63 -3.17 18.86
N SER A 53 -6.03 -2.52 17.77
CA SER A 53 -6.84 -3.15 16.73
C SER A 53 -6.03 -4.14 15.90
N LEU A 54 -6.39 -5.41 15.95
CA LEU A 54 -5.86 -6.44 15.03
C LEU A 54 -6.03 -6.04 13.56
N ALA A 55 -7.12 -5.34 13.24
CA ALA A 55 -7.39 -4.85 11.89
C ALA A 55 -6.40 -3.75 11.45
N ALA A 56 -5.88 -2.95 12.38
CA ALA A 56 -4.83 -1.97 12.11
C ALA A 56 -3.46 -2.64 11.97
N GLN A 57 -3.16 -3.61 12.83
CA GLN A 57 -1.93 -4.40 12.77
C GLN A 57 -1.81 -5.16 11.45
N ASN A 58 -2.89 -5.83 11.01
CA ASN A 58 -2.92 -6.54 9.73
C ASN A 58 -2.70 -5.60 8.54
N ARG A 59 -3.30 -4.40 8.56
CA ARG A 59 -3.09 -3.40 7.51
C ARG A 59 -1.66 -2.86 7.50
N ALA A 60 -1.03 -2.70 8.66
CA ALA A 60 0.38 -2.32 8.75
C ALA A 60 1.29 -3.39 8.18
N ALA A 61 1.04 -4.67 8.47
CA ALA A 61 1.79 -5.79 7.90
C ALA A 61 1.68 -5.80 6.36
N LEU A 62 0.46 -5.72 5.82
CA LEU A 62 0.24 -5.70 4.37
C LEU A 62 0.86 -4.48 3.69
N ALA A 63 0.76 -3.29 4.29
CA ALA A 63 1.38 -2.08 3.75
C ALA A 63 2.92 -2.17 3.73
N ARG A 64 3.54 -2.78 4.75
CA ARG A 64 4.99 -3.04 4.74
C ARG A 64 5.38 -4.08 3.69
N SER A 65 4.62 -5.16 3.52
CA SER A 65 4.86 -6.13 2.47
C SER A 65 4.78 -5.52 1.07
N TYR A 66 3.82 -4.60 0.86
CA TYR A 66 3.71 -3.85 -0.38
C TYR A 66 4.93 -2.95 -0.63
N ALA A 67 5.36 -2.17 0.37
CA ALA A 67 6.57 -1.35 0.26
C ALA A 67 7.83 -2.21 0.02
N ALA A 68 7.96 -3.34 0.70
CA ALA A 68 9.07 -4.26 0.49
C ALA A 68 9.07 -4.89 -0.91
N TRP A 69 7.91 -5.11 -1.51
CA TRP A 69 7.83 -5.56 -2.90
C TRP A 69 8.26 -4.48 -3.89
N ARG A 70 7.89 -3.21 -3.63
CA ARG A 70 8.30 -2.04 -4.45
C ARG A 70 9.79 -1.71 -4.38
N LEU A 71 10.45 -2.02 -3.27
CA LEU A 71 11.86 -1.72 -3.01
C LEU A 71 12.84 -2.81 -3.49
N ARG A 72 12.33 -3.91 -4.07
CA ARG A 72 13.15 -4.99 -4.65
C ARG A 72 13.38 -4.76 -6.12
#